data_AF-A0A8X8DDF0-F1
#
_entry.id   AF-A0A8X8DDF0-F1
#
_cell.length_a   1.000
_cell.length_b   1.000
_cell.length_c   1.000
_cell.angle_alpha   90.00
_cell.angle_beta   90.00
_cell.angle_gamma   90.00
#
_symmetry.space_group_name_H-M   'P 1'
#
loop_
_entity.id
_entity.type
_entity.pdbx_description
1 polymer ?
#
loop_
_entity_poly.entity_id
_entity_poly.type
_entity_poly.pdbx_seq_one_letter_code
_entity_poly.pdbx_strand_id
1 'polypeptide(L)'
;MAMRNLDAGRNGKEAMLKEIPKAEIDVMELDLSSMASVRNFASEYTSLGLHLNILIKNAGVLSSPSKLSQDNIELLFATNRIGHFLLTNLLLEIMKNTAQKSKQEGRIVNVSSVGHRIVSREGICFDKIYNEASTENCLVLLISFPSIGLDAAIFSLFGKYMTKNVQQGAATTCYIALHPQVKGMSGNYFMDSNIAEPSSQAKDAELAKKLWDFSLIITDRK
;
A
#
# COMPACT_ATOMS: atom_id res chain seq x y z
N MET A 1 -5.75 -3.85 -13.04
CA MET A 1 -4.80 -2.87 -12.47
C MET A 1 -5.56 -1.63 -12.08
N ALA A 2 -5.44 -1.21 -10.83
CA ALA A 2 -6.02 0.05 -10.35
C ALA A 2 -4.96 1.14 -10.39
N MET A 3 -5.20 2.22 -11.14
CA MET A 3 -4.19 3.24 -11.45
C MET A 3 -4.78 4.64 -11.36
N ARG A 4 -4.08 5.59 -10.73
CA ARG A 4 -4.51 7.00 -10.68
C ARG A 4 -4.42 7.72 -12.03
N ASN A 5 -3.60 7.21 -12.95
CA ASN A 5 -3.43 7.76 -14.29
C ASN A 5 -3.73 6.64 -15.29
N LEU A 6 -4.85 6.77 -15.99
CA LEU A 6 -5.33 5.75 -16.91
C LEU A 6 -4.40 5.57 -18.12
N ASP A 7 -3.79 6.63 -18.63
CA ASP A 7 -2.92 6.55 -19.80
C ASP A 7 -1.62 5.81 -19.47
N ALA A 8 -1.01 6.10 -18.32
CA ALA A 8 0.12 5.32 -17.81
C ALA A 8 -0.26 3.85 -17.57
N GLY A 9 -1.48 3.60 -17.05
CA GLY A 9 -2.01 2.26 -16.87
C GLY A 9 -2.20 1.49 -18.19
N ARG A 10 -2.76 2.14 -19.22
CA ARG A 10 -2.97 1.59 -20.57
C ARG A 10 -1.64 1.29 -21.25
N ASN A 11 -0.68 2.22 -21.20
CA ASN A 11 0.67 2.00 -21.73
C ASN A 11 1.37 0.81 -21.04
N GLY A 12 1.25 0.70 -19.72
CA GLY A 12 1.76 -0.45 -18.96
C GLY A 12 1.09 -1.77 -19.37
N LYS A 13 -0.24 -1.77 -19.54
CA LYS A 13 -1.00 -2.91 -20.06
C LYS A 13 -0.49 -3.34 -21.43
N GLU A 14 -0.33 -2.41 -22.37
CA GLU A 14 0.15 -2.72 -23.72
C GLU A 14 1.55 -3.34 -23.72
N ALA A 15 2.46 -2.81 -22.89
CA ALA A 15 3.80 -3.37 -22.73
C ALA A 15 3.75 -4.82 -22.22
N MET A 16 2.96 -5.09 -21.19
CA MET A 16 2.81 -6.44 -20.64
C MET A 16 2.15 -7.41 -21.62
N LEU A 17 1.17 -6.96 -22.41
CA LEU A 17 0.51 -7.81 -23.42
C LEU A 17 1.43 -8.17 -24.60
N LYS A 18 2.46 -7.37 -24.89
CA LYS A 18 3.50 -7.75 -25.86
C LYS A 18 4.34 -8.93 -25.35
N GLU A 19 4.61 -8.97 -24.06
CA GLU A 19 5.38 -10.05 -23.43
C GLU A 19 4.52 -11.28 -23.13
N ILE A 20 3.26 -11.07 -22.71
CA ILE A 20 2.32 -12.13 -22.32
C ILE A 20 0.97 -11.90 -23.03
N PRO A 21 0.83 -12.28 -24.31
CA PRO A 21 -0.36 -11.97 -25.11
C PRO A 21 -1.67 -12.59 -24.60
N LYS A 22 -1.58 -13.62 -23.75
CA LYS A 22 -2.73 -14.30 -23.15
C LYS A 22 -3.15 -13.71 -21.80
N ALA A 23 -2.43 -12.71 -21.28
CA ALA A 23 -2.79 -12.11 -20.00
C ALA A 23 -4.09 -11.32 -20.12
N GLU A 24 -4.98 -11.48 -19.15
CA GLU A 24 -6.19 -10.67 -19.02
C GLU A 24 -5.90 -9.52 -18.04
N ILE A 25 -5.92 -8.30 -18.56
CA ILE A 25 -5.53 -7.10 -17.80
C ILE A 25 -6.57 -6.02 -18.02
N ASP A 26 -7.32 -5.67 -17.00
CA ASP A 26 -8.16 -4.46 -17.00
C ASP A 26 -7.43 -3.30 -16.36
N VAL A 27 -7.76 -2.06 -16.75
CA VAL A 27 -7.24 -0.84 -16.15
C VAL A 27 -8.43 -0.03 -15.68
N MET A 28 -8.45 0.27 -14.39
CA MET A 28 -9.52 1.02 -13.72
C MET A 28 -8.91 2.17 -12.93
N GLU A 29 -9.63 3.28 -12.86
CA GLU A 29 -9.14 4.49 -12.20
C GLU A 29 -9.20 4.36 -10.69
N LEU A 30 -8.11 4.66 -9.99
CA LEU A 30 -8.08 4.70 -8.54
C LEU A 30 -7.01 5.69 -8.05
N ASP A 31 -7.46 6.78 -7.43
CA ASP A 31 -6.61 7.67 -6.65
C ASP A 31 -6.83 7.43 -5.14
N LEU A 32 -5.85 6.79 -4.51
CA LEU A 32 -5.88 6.49 -3.07
C LEU A 32 -5.79 7.72 -2.17
N SER A 33 -5.41 8.88 -2.71
CA SER A 33 -5.39 10.14 -1.96
C SER A 33 -6.76 10.81 -1.86
N SER A 34 -7.78 10.28 -2.55
CA SER A 34 -9.15 10.81 -2.58
C SER A 34 -10.15 9.74 -2.15
N MET A 35 -10.80 9.91 -1.00
CA MET A 35 -11.80 8.95 -0.51
C MET A 35 -12.98 8.78 -1.47
N ALA A 36 -13.36 9.84 -2.19
CA ALA A 36 -14.38 9.78 -3.24
C ALA A 36 -13.94 8.87 -4.39
N SER A 37 -12.69 8.98 -4.86
CA SER A 37 -12.14 8.10 -5.90
C SER A 37 -12.12 6.63 -5.44
N VAL A 38 -11.71 6.37 -4.20
CA VAL A 38 -11.72 5.01 -3.62
C VAL A 38 -13.12 4.40 -3.60
N ARG A 39 -14.14 5.18 -3.19
CA ARG A 39 -15.54 4.74 -3.18
C ARG A 39 -16.06 4.47 -4.58
N ASN A 40 -15.76 5.35 -5.53
CA ASN A 40 -16.16 5.18 -6.93
C ASN A 40 -15.55 3.91 -7.54
N PHE A 41 -14.25 3.71 -7.37
CA PHE A 41 -13.56 2.50 -7.82
C PHE A 41 -14.19 1.24 -7.24
N ALA A 42 -14.43 1.21 -5.92
CA ALA A 42 -15.01 0.04 -5.28
C ALA A 42 -16.43 -0.25 -5.79
N SER A 43 -17.26 0.79 -5.96
CA SER A 43 -18.60 0.67 -6.52
C SER A 43 -18.57 0.15 -7.96
N GLU A 44 -17.70 0.71 -8.80
CA GLU A 44 -17.53 0.28 -10.19
C GLU A 44 -17.06 -1.17 -10.25
N TYR A 45 -16.03 -1.55 -9.49
CA TYR A 45 -15.54 -2.92 -9.44
C TYR A 45 -16.62 -3.91 -9.00
N THR A 46 -17.42 -3.53 -7.99
CA THR A 46 -18.56 -4.35 -7.53
C THR A 46 -19.58 -4.56 -8.63
N SER A 47 -19.88 -3.52 -9.42
CA SER A 47 -20.86 -3.59 -10.50
C SER A 47 -20.46 -4.53 -11.65
N LEU A 48 -19.16 -4.80 -11.81
CA LEU A 48 -18.66 -5.74 -12.81
C LEU A 48 -18.99 -7.21 -12.47
N GLY A 49 -19.36 -7.50 -11.22
CA GLY A 49 -19.68 -8.87 -10.78
C GLY A 49 -18.48 -9.82 -10.82
N LEU A 50 -17.26 -9.29 -10.85
CA LEU A 50 -16.03 -10.09 -10.92
C LEU A 50 -15.66 -10.65 -9.54
N HIS A 51 -14.95 -11.78 -9.57
CA HIS A 51 -14.33 -12.36 -8.39
C HIS A 51 -13.13 -11.53 -7.92
N LEU A 52 -12.89 -11.49 -6.61
CA LEU A 52 -11.69 -10.88 -6.04
C LEU A 52 -11.01 -11.84 -5.05
N ASN A 53 -10.02 -12.58 -5.54
CA ASN A 53 -9.25 -13.51 -4.72
C ASN A 53 -8.09 -12.82 -3.99
N ILE A 54 -7.41 -11.87 -4.64
CA ILE A 54 -6.19 -11.26 -4.11
C ILE A 54 -6.30 -9.73 -4.19
N LEU A 55 -6.05 -9.05 -3.08
CA LEU A 55 -5.91 -7.60 -3.00
C LEU A 55 -4.48 -7.24 -2.60
N ILE A 56 -3.72 -6.61 -3.50
CA ILE A 56 -2.35 -6.17 -3.25
C ILE A 56 -2.32 -4.66 -3.03
N LYS A 57 -2.05 -4.24 -1.80
CA LYS A 57 -1.88 -2.84 -1.42
C LYS A 57 -0.43 -2.41 -1.66
N ASN A 58 -0.12 -2.23 -2.94
CA ASN A 58 1.23 -1.91 -3.41
C ASN A 58 1.48 -0.40 -3.59
N ALA A 59 0.47 0.33 -4.07
CA ALA A 59 0.63 1.74 -4.42
C ALA A 59 1.03 2.57 -3.18
N GLY A 60 2.02 3.42 -3.34
CA GLY A 60 2.43 4.36 -2.32
C GLY A 60 3.19 5.52 -2.94
N VAL A 61 3.16 6.66 -2.25
CA VAL A 61 3.93 7.85 -2.60
C VAL A 61 5.02 8.06 -1.56
N LEU A 62 6.05 8.79 -1.97
CA LEU A 62 7.05 9.37 -1.08
C LEU A 62 7.09 10.86 -1.45
N SER A 63 6.22 11.65 -0.81
CA SER A 63 6.12 13.10 -1.04
C SER A 63 6.75 13.88 0.10
N SER A 64 7.23 15.09 -0.19
CA SER A 64 7.64 16.04 0.83
C SER A 64 6.44 16.34 1.77
N PRO A 65 6.67 16.47 3.09
CA PRO A 65 5.63 16.48 4.15
C PRO A 65 4.68 17.69 4.17
N SER A 66 4.62 18.49 3.11
CA SER A 66 3.87 19.76 3.06
C SER A 66 2.76 19.77 2.01
N LYS A 67 2.18 18.61 1.69
CA LYS A 67 1.03 18.51 0.80
C LYS A 67 -0.10 17.79 1.48
N LEU A 68 -1.28 18.41 1.47
CA LEU A 68 -2.53 17.78 1.83
C LEU A 68 -3.16 17.11 0.60
N SER A 69 -3.92 16.06 0.83
CA SER A 69 -4.80 15.44 -0.14
C SER A 69 -6.07 16.27 -0.33
N GLN A 70 -6.92 15.86 -1.27
CA GLN A 70 -8.23 16.49 -1.50
C GLN A 70 -9.14 16.43 -0.26
N ASP A 71 -8.88 15.48 0.63
CA ASP A 71 -9.61 15.27 1.89
C ASP A 71 -8.98 16.02 3.08
N ASN A 72 -8.02 16.93 2.83
CA ASN A 72 -7.28 17.69 3.85
C ASN A 72 -6.49 16.81 4.85
N ILE A 73 -5.97 15.69 4.37
CA ILE A 73 -5.12 14.77 5.13
C ILE A 73 -3.72 14.83 4.52
N GLU A 74 -2.67 14.78 5.33
CA GLU A 74 -1.29 14.68 4.84
C GLU A 74 -1.18 13.57 3.77
N LEU A 75 -0.63 13.93 2.60
CA LEU A 75 -0.75 13.16 1.37
C LEU A 75 -0.17 11.74 1.47
N LEU A 76 0.94 11.55 2.18
CA LEU A 76 1.54 10.25 2.43
C LEU A 76 0.59 9.37 3.26
N PHE A 77 0.06 9.90 4.36
CA PHE A 77 -0.89 9.21 5.22
C PHE A 77 -2.21 8.91 4.52
N ALA A 78 -2.72 9.87 3.73
CA ALA A 78 -3.91 9.69 2.89
C ALA A 78 -3.72 8.52 1.93
N THR A 79 -2.65 8.54 1.14
CA THR A 79 -2.40 7.55 0.07
C THR A 79 -1.97 6.19 0.61
N ASN A 80 -0.95 6.16 1.46
CA ASN A 80 -0.27 4.92 1.88
C ASN A 80 -1.05 4.19 2.99
N ARG A 81 -1.92 4.90 3.73
CA ARG A 81 -2.66 4.32 4.86
C ARG A 81 -4.18 4.41 4.73
N ILE A 82 -4.75 5.60 4.57
CA ILE A 82 -6.21 5.82 4.65
C ILE A 82 -6.94 5.30 3.40
N GLY A 83 -6.47 5.63 2.20
CA GLY A 83 -7.06 5.14 0.95
C GLY A 83 -7.06 3.61 0.89
N HIS A 84 -5.93 2.98 1.24
CA HIS A 84 -5.83 1.52 1.32
C HIS A 84 -6.74 0.91 2.39
N PHE A 85 -6.89 1.59 3.54
CA PHE A 85 -7.81 1.15 4.59
C PHE A 85 -9.25 1.15 4.10
N LEU A 86 -9.71 2.27 3.53
CA LEU A 86 -11.05 2.40 2.98
C LEU A 86 -11.31 1.38 1.88
N LEU A 87 -10.38 1.26 0.91
CA LEU A 87 -10.48 0.31 -0.19
C LEU A 87 -10.67 -1.13 0.31
N THR A 88 -9.92 -1.51 1.34
CA THR A 88 -10.01 -2.86 1.92
C THR A 88 -11.38 -3.10 2.52
N ASN A 89 -11.89 -2.16 3.31
CA ASN A 89 -13.20 -2.32 3.96
C ASN A 89 -14.33 -2.40 2.93
N LEU A 90 -14.28 -1.61 1.86
CA LEU A 90 -15.29 -1.62 0.79
C LEU A 90 -15.29 -2.92 -0.02
N LEU A 91 -14.11 -3.50 -0.28
CA LEU A 91 -13.98 -4.73 -1.08
C LEU A 91 -14.03 -6.02 -0.26
N LEU A 92 -13.99 -5.94 1.08
CA LEU A 92 -13.85 -7.10 1.96
C LEU A 92 -14.99 -8.12 1.78
N GLU A 93 -16.23 -7.66 1.62
CA GLU A 93 -17.37 -8.56 1.43
C GLU A 93 -17.30 -9.30 0.09
N ILE A 94 -16.83 -8.66 -0.98
CA ILE A 94 -16.61 -9.32 -2.28
C ILE A 94 -15.54 -10.39 -2.16
N MET A 95 -14.45 -10.11 -1.43
CA MET A 95 -13.38 -11.08 -1.19
C MET A 95 -13.89 -12.29 -0.40
N LYS A 96 -14.65 -12.07 0.68
CA LYS A 96 -15.27 -13.15 1.47
C LYS A 96 -16.20 -14.01 0.63
N ASN A 97 -17.09 -13.37 -0.14
CA ASN A 97 -18.03 -14.05 -1.04
C ASN A 97 -17.29 -14.85 -2.12
N THR A 98 -16.23 -14.28 -2.69
CA THR A 98 -15.37 -14.95 -3.68
C THR A 98 -14.71 -16.19 -3.09
N ALA A 99 -14.13 -16.06 -1.88
CA ALA A 99 -13.46 -17.17 -1.22
C ALA A 99 -14.45 -18.31 -0.88
N GLN A 100 -15.64 -17.97 -0.38
CA GLN A 100 -16.68 -18.95 -0.06
C GLN A 100 -17.18 -19.68 -1.32
N LYS A 101 -17.45 -18.96 -2.42
CA LYS A 101 -17.97 -19.54 -3.67
C LYS A 101 -16.92 -20.36 -4.40
N SER A 102 -15.70 -19.84 -4.51
CA SER A 102 -14.62 -20.51 -5.25
C SER A 102 -13.92 -21.62 -4.46
N LYS A 103 -14.12 -21.66 -3.13
CA LYS A 103 -13.37 -22.51 -2.19
C LYS A 103 -11.84 -22.29 -2.29
N GLN A 104 -11.44 -21.12 -2.77
CA GLN A 104 -10.04 -20.69 -2.82
C GLN A 104 -9.81 -19.64 -1.73
N GLU A 105 -8.65 -19.72 -1.08
CA GLU A 105 -8.25 -18.77 -0.06
C GLU A 105 -8.16 -17.35 -0.65
N GLY A 106 -8.84 -16.39 -0.02
CA GLY A 106 -8.69 -14.97 -0.31
C GLY A 106 -7.45 -14.40 0.39
N ARG A 107 -6.76 -13.44 -0.23
CA ARG A 107 -5.50 -12.92 0.30
C ARG A 107 -5.39 -11.40 0.17
N ILE A 108 -5.06 -10.73 1.28
CA ILE A 108 -4.73 -9.31 1.30
C ILE A 108 -3.24 -9.19 1.58
N VAL A 109 -2.48 -8.57 0.67
CA VAL A 109 -1.04 -8.34 0.81
C VAL A 109 -0.80 -6.86 1.01
N ASN A 110 -0.26 -6.47 2.17
CA ASN A 110 0.16 -5.10 2.45
C ASN A 110 1.65 -4.97 2.13
N VAL A 111 2.00 -4.13 1.15
CA VAL A 111 3.41 -3.84 0.86
C VAL A 111 3.93 -2.81 1.86
N SER A 112 5.07 -3.12 2.47
CA SER A 112 5.77 -2.27 3.44
C SER A 112 7.20 -2.03 2.98
N SER A 113 8.02 -1.42 3.83
CA SER A 113 9.44 -1.21 3.58
C SER A 113 10.24 -1.20 4.88
N VAL A 114 11.57 -1.19 4.77
CA VAL A 114 12.47 -0.96 5.90
C VAL A 114 12.23 0.35 6.67
N GLY A 115 11.59 1.36 6.06
CA GLY A 115 11.27 2.62 6.71
C GLY A 115 10.31 2.49 7.90
N HIS A 116 9.53 1.40 8.00
CA HIS A 116 8.69 1.13 9.19
C HIS A 116 9.50 0.92 10.48
N ARG A 117 10.83 0.81 10.40
CA ARG A 117 11.74 0.74 11.55
C ARG A 117 12.21 2.12 12.00
N ILE A 118 12.04 3.16 11.18
CA ILE A 118 12.47 4.53 11.42
C ILE A 118 11.23 5.35 11.79
N VAL A 119 10.67 5.07 12.95
CA VAL A 119 9.45 5.74 13.45
C VAL A 119 9.79 6.45 14.76
N SER A 120 9.10 7.56 15.04
CA SER A 120 9.30 8.32 16.28
C SER A 120 9.11 7.40 17.49
N ARG A 121 9.83 7.65 18.59
CA ARG A 121 9.60 6.93 19.85
C ARG A 121 8.20 7.16 20.41
N GLU A 122 7.59 8.30 20.08
CA GLU A 122 6.25 8.72 20.51
C GLU A 122 5.12 8.06 19.71
N GLY A 123 5.45 7.31 18.65
CA GLY A 123 4.49 6.64 17.79
C GLY A 123 3.85 7.58 16.76
N ILE A 124 2.57 7.35 16.48
CA ILE A 124 1.81 8.07 15.44
C ILE A 124 1.24 9.37 16.03
N CYS A 125 1.64 10.51 15.47
CA CYS A 125 1.11 11.82 15.86
C CYS A 125 -0.20 12.13 15.12
N PHE A 126 -1.33 11.63 15.64
CA PHE A 126 -2.64 11.78 14.99
C PHE A 126 -3.07 13.24 14.76
N ASP A 127 -2.72 14.16 15.67
CA ASP A 127 -3.08 15.58 15.58
C ASP A 127 -2.33 16.34 14.48
N LYS A 128 -1.17 15.81 14.07
CA LYS A 128 -0.31 16.43 13.06
C LYS A 128 -0.73 16.10 11.62
N ILE A 129 -1.61 15.11 11.43
CA ILE A 129 -2.02 14.59 10.12
C ILE A 129 -2.83 15.60 9.28
N TYR A 130 -3.36 16.66 9.91
CA TYR A 130 -4.09 17.74 9.22
C TYR A 130 -3.25 18.97 8.91
N ASN A 131 -1.96 18.98 9.29
CA ASN A 131 -1.11 20.17 9.22
C ASN A 131 0.01 20.00 8.19
N GLU A 132 0.13 20.98 7.28
CA GLU A 132 1.20 21.04 6.25
C GLU A 132 2.62 21.20 6.83
N ALA A 133 2.73 21.57 8.11
CA ALA A 133 3.99 21.91 8.77
C ALA A 133 4.59 20.78 9.64
N SER A 134 3.97 19.59 9.69
CA SER A 134 4.50 18.50 10.51
C SER A 134 5.61 17.74 9.80
N THR A 135 6.83 18.26 9.90
CA THR A 135 8.06 17.56 9.52
C THR A 135 8.47 16.46 10.52
N GLU A 136 7.77 16.35 11.64
CA GLU A 136 8.06 15.37 12.69
C GLU A 136 7.21 14.11 12.55
N ASN A 137 7.80 13.14 11.84
CA ASN A 137 7.68 11.69 12.07
C ASN A 137 6.29 11.05 12.12
N CYS A 138 5.38 11.43 11.22
CA CYS A 138 4.33 10.51 10.78
C CYS A 138 4.87 9.59 9.66
N LEU A 139 6.01 8.93 9.91
CA LEU A 139 6.59 7.94 8.97
C LEU A 139 5.80 6.62 9.07
N VAL A 140 4.54 6.67 8.66
CA VAL A 140 3.81 5.45 8.30
C VAL A 140 4.22 5.11 6.87
N LEU A 141 5.17 4.17 6.78
CA LEU A 141 5.55 3.42 5.58
C LEU A 141 6.12 4.27 4.43
N LEU A 142 7.44 4.23 4.23
CA LEU A 142 8.12 3.69 3.04
C LEU A 142 9.66 3.89 3.12
N ILE A 143 10.36 3.26 2.18
CA ILE A 143 11.78 2.89 2.07
C ILE A 143 12.77 3.88 2.72
N SER A 144 13.73 3.35 3.48
CA SER A 144 14.84 4.12 4.06
C SER A 144 15.68 4.79 2.97
N PHE A 145 15.90 6.10 3.13
CA PHE A 145 17.25 6.64 3.01
C PHE A 145 17.59 7.35 4.33
N PRO A 146 18.70 7.02 5.01
CA PRO A 146 19.14 7.75 6.18
C PRO A 146 19.62 9.13 5.74
N SER A 147 18.95 10.17 6.21
CA SER A 147 19.43 11.55 6.17
C SER A 147 20.62 11.71 7.12
N ILE A 148 21.80 11.34 6.65
CA ILE A 148 23.05 11.88 7.19
C ILE A 148 23.53 12.87 6.14
N GLY A 149 23.81 14.10 6.55
CA GLY A 149 24.22 15.21 5.69
C GLY A 149 25.53 14.95 4.95
N LEU A 150 25.46 14.13 3.89
CA LEU A 150 26.53 13.89 2.94
C LEU A 150 26.04 14.37 1.57
N ASP A 151 26.86 15.21 0.95
CA ASP A 151 26.61 15.84 -0.35
C ASP A 151 26.03 14.87 -1.39
N ALA A 152 25.07 15.37 -2.17
CA ALA A 152 24.35 14.67 -3.25
C ALA A 152 25.26 13.93 -4.26
N ALA A 153 26.56 14.28 -4.31
CA ALA A 153 27.56 13.61 -5.13
C ALA A 153 27.87 12.16 -4.68
N ILE A 154 27.89 11.88 -3.37
CA ILE A 154 28.20 10.53 -2.85
C ILE A 154 27.02 9.57 -3.07
N PHE A 155 25.79 10.11 -3.09
CA PHE A 155 24.57 9.36 -3.41
C PHE A 155 24.57 8.81 -4.84
N SER A 156 25.14 9.53 -5.81
CA SER A 156 25.22 9.09 -7.20
C SER A 156 26.13 7.87 -7.41
N LEU A 157 27.12 7.68 -6.52
CA LEU A 157 28.15 6.65 -6.66
C LEU A 157 27.74 5.32 -5.98
N PHE A 158 27.06 5.38 -4.82
CA PHE A 158 26.64 4.19 -4.06
C PHE A 158 25.14 3.86 -4.15
N GLY A 159 24.28 4.78 -4.60
CA GLY A 159 22.84 4.54 -4.74
C GLY A 159 22.51 3.40 -5.70
N LYS A 160 23.37 3.16 -6.71
CA LYS A 160 23.21 2.09 -7.70
C LYS A 160 23.31 0.67 -7.14
N TYR A 161 23.94 0.50 -5.97
CA TYR A 161 24.16 -0.81 -5.34
C TYR A 161 23.05 -1.22 -4.35
N MET A 162 22.18 -0.29 -3.93
CA MET A 162 21.14 -0.53 -2.92
C MET A 162 19.69 -0.42 -3.45
N THR A 163 19.51 -0.05 -4.72
CA THR A 163 18.18 0.02 -5.35
C THR A 163 17.82 -1.33 -5.97
N LYS A 164 16.86 -2.04 -5.37
CA LYS A 164 16.23 -3.21 -5.99
C LYS A 164 15.67 -2.84 -7.35
N ASN A 165 15.80 -3.74 -8.33
CA ASN A 165 15.06 -3.60 -9.58
C ASN A 165 13.57 -3.96 -9.38
N VAL A 166 12.74 -3.72 -10.40
CA VAL A 166 11.29 -3.97 -10.33
C VAL A 166 10.98 -5.43 -9.99
N GLN A 167 11.71 -6.37 -10.59
CA GLN A 167 11.52 -7.80 -10.38
C GLN A 167 11.84 -8.21 -8.93
N GLN A 168 12.96 -7.74 -8.39
CA GLN A 168 13.37 -7.95 -7.00
C GLN A 168 12.41 -7.28 -6.01
N GLY A 169 11.88 -6.10 -6.35
CA GLY A 169 10.86 -5.42 -5.56
C GLY A 169 9.53 -6.18 -5.53
N ALA A 170 9.13 -6.75 -6.66
CA ALA A 170 7.88 -7.51 -6.77
C ALA A 170 7.96 -8.94 -6.22
N ALA A 171 9.17 -9.54 -6.16
CA ALA A 171 9.37 -10.95 -5.86
C ALA A 171 8.68 -11.43 -4.58
N THR A 172 8.88 -10.71 -3.46
CA THR A 172 8.26 -11.08 -2.18
C THR A 172 6.74 -10.93 -2.22
N THR A 173 6.23 -9.89 -2.86
CA THR A 173 4.78 -9.67 -3.03
C THR A 173 4.16 -10.81 -3.84
N CYS A 174 4.77 -11.20 -4.97
CA CYS A 174 4.33 -12.32 -5.79
C CYS A 174 4.42 -13.66 -5.03
N TYR A 175 5.49 -13.89 -4.28
CA TYR A 175 5.66 -15.07 -3.44
C TYR A 175 4.52 -15.19 -2.41
N ILE A 176 4.24 -14.12 -1.68
CA ILE A 176 3.17 -14.10 -0.68
C ILE A 176 1.80 -14.30 -1.34
N ALA A 177 1.59 -13.69 -2.52
CA ALA A 177 0.31 -13.73 -3.22
C ALA A 177 -0.02 -15.11 -3.80
N LEU A 178 0.98 -15.85 -4.31
CA LEU A 178 0.74 -16.98 -5.21
C LEU A 178 1.40 -18.30 -4.76
N HIS A 179 2.41 -18.28 -3.89
CA HIS A 179 3.22 -19.47 -3.65
C HIS A 179 2.51 -20.49 -2.71
N PRO A 180 2.46 -21.79 -3.05
CA PRO A 180 1.75 -22.78 -2.22
C PRO A 180 2.28 -22.93 -0.78
N GLN A 181 3.57 -22.64 -0.55
CA GLN A 181 4.17 -22.74 0.79
C GLN A 181 3.59 -21.74 1.80
N VAL A 182 3.01 -20.64 1.33
CA VAL A 182 2.40 -19.62 2.21
C VAL A 182 0.88 -19.75 2.31
N LYS A 183 0.31 -20.83 1.75
CA LYS A 183 -1.12 -21.13 1.84
C LYS A 183 -1.52 -21.32 3.31
N GLY A 184 -2.61 -20.68 3.74
CA GLY A 184 -3.07 -20.73 5.13
C GLY A 184 -2.26 -19.88 6.11
N MET A 185 -1.15 -19.24 5.67
CA MET A 185 -0.38 -18.34 6.51
C MET A 185 -1.03 -16.95 6.54
N SER A 186 -1.22 -16.40 7.74
CA SER A 186 -1.76 -15.06 7.98
C SER A 186 -1.05 -14.39 9.15
N GLY A 187 -0.92 -13.06 9.10
CA GLY A 187 -0.31 -12.27 10.18
C GLY A 187 1.22 -12.21 10.21
N ASN A 188 1.91 -12.88 9.28
CA ASN A 188 3.38 -12.83 9.20
C ASN A 188 3.89 -11.62 8.41
N TYR A 189 5.04 -11.10 8.83
CA TYR A 189 5.83 -10.14 8.05
C TYR A 189 6.91 -10.90 7.26
N PHE A 190 7.12 -10.49 6.00
CA PHE A 190 8.09 -11.13 5.10
C PHE A 190 9.08 -10.12 4.56
N MET A 191 10.32 -10.56 4.40
CA MET A 191 11.41 -9.81 3.75
C MET A 191 12.19 -10.79 2.87
N ASP A 192 12.39 -10.43 1.60
CA ASP A 192 13.10 -11.26 0.63
C ASP A 192 12.55 -12.69 0.57
N SER A 193 11.21 -12.80 0.57
CA SER A 193 10.44 -14.05 0.54
C SER A 193 10.63 -14.98 1.75
N ASN A 194 11.19 -14.47 2.85
CA ASN A 194 11.35 -15.18 4.11
C ASN A 194 10.55 -14.51 5.21
N ILE A 195 10.06 -15.27 6.20
CA ILE A 195 9.47 -14.69 7.42
C ILE A 195 10.53 -13.84 8.12
N ALA A 196 10.16 -12.65 8.53
CA ALA A 196 11.05 -11.71 9.22
C ALA A 196 10.34 -11.03 10.38
N GLU A 197 11.13 -10.53 11.34
CA GLU A 197 10.61 -9.80 12.49
C GLU A 197 10.39 -8.31 12.16
N PRO A 198 9.17 -7.77 12.34
CA PRO A 198 8.91 -6.34 12.17
C PRO A 198 9.40 -5.54 13.39
N SER A 199 9.30 -4.20 13.33
CA SER A 199 9.64 -3.33 14.47
C SER A 199 8.77 -3.60 15.70
N SER A 200 9.22 -3.21 16.90
CA SER A 200 8.45 -3.36 18.14
C SER A 200 7.11 -2.63 18.08
N GLN A 201 7.09 -1.42 17.54
CA GLN A 201 5.86 -0.63 17.34
C GLN A 201 4.89 -1.28 16.35
N ALA A 202 5.40 -1.96 15.31
CA ALA A 202 4.54 -2.70 14.38
C ALA A 202 3.88 -3.93 15.04
N LYS A 203 4.37 -4.36 16.21
CA LYS A 203 3.79 -5.44 17.03
C LYS A 203 2.93 -4.91 18.18
N ASP A 204 2.80 -3.60 18.33
CA ASP A 204 2.00 -2.99 19.39
C ASP A 204 0.50 -3.05 19.05
N ALA A 205 -0.23 -3.91 19.76
CA ALA A 205 -1.66 -4.12 19.56
C ALA A 205 -2.51 -2.90 19.95
N GLU A 206 -2.09 -2.14 20.96
CA GLU A 206 -2.82 -0.93 21.38
C GLU A 206 -2.67 0.18 20.34
N LEU A 207 -1.46 0.37 19.81
CA LEU A 207 -1.21 1.31 18.73
C LEU A 207 -1.96 0.91 17.45
N ALA A 208 -1.96 -0.38 17.11
CA ALA A 208 -2.72 -0.90 15.98
C ALA A 208 -4.22 -0.62 16.12
N LYS A 209 -4.78 -0.81 17.33
CA LYS A 209 -6.18 -0.49 17.63
C LYS A 209 -6.46 1.01 17.52
N LYS A 210 -5.62 1.88 18.11
CA LYS A 210 -5.77 3.34 18.01
C LYS A 210 -5.77 3.80 16.55
N LEU A 211 -4.84 3.28 15.75
CA LEU A 211 -4.76 3.58 14.32
C LEU A 211 -5.97 3.07 13.54
N TRP A 212 -6.51 1.91 13.90
CA TRP A 212 -7.74 1.37 13.31
C TRP A 212 -8.94 2.28 13.60
N ASP A 213 -9.18 2.61 14.87
CA ASP A 213 -10.31 3.44 15.30
C ASP A 213 -10.22 4.85 14.67
N PHE A 214 -9.02 5.44 14.62
CA PHE A 214 -8.77 6.70 13.94
C PHE A 214 -9.08 6.61 12.43
N SER A 215 -8.66 5.52 11.78
CA SER A 215 -8.93 5.31 10.35
C SER A 215 -10.43 5.21 10.07
N LEU A 216 -11.19 4.51 10.91
CA LEU A 216 -12.66 4.43 10.82
C LEU A 216 -13.29 5.83 10.90
N ILE A 217 -12.91 6.62 11.91
CA ILE A 217 -13.44 7.98 12.11
C ILE A 217 -13.20 8.85 10.89
N ILE A 218 -12.00 8.79 10.30
CA ILE A 218 -11.69 9.58 9.10
C ILE A 218 -12.52 9.11 7.92
N THR A 219 -12.60 7.80 7.68
CA THR A 219 -13.25 7.29 6.49
C THR A 219 -14.76 7.38 6.52
N ASP A 220 -15.37 7.47 7.69
CA ASP A 220 -16.83 7.60 7.85
C ASP A 220 -17.32 9.05 7.69
N ARG A 221 -16.41 10.04 7.65
CA ARG A 221 -16.79 11.43 7.36
C ARG A 221 -17.28 11.51 5.90
N LYS A 222 -18.53 11.95 5.73
CA LYS A 222 -19.18 12.17 4.43
C LYS A 222 -18.69 13.44 3.78
#